data_AF-A0A9P6LEQ3-F1
#
_entry.id   AF-A0A9P6LEQ3-F1
#
_cell.length_a   1.000
_cell.length_b   1.000
_cell.length_c   1.000
_cell.angle_alpha   90.00
_cell.angle_beta   90.00
_cell.angle_gamma   90.00
#
_symmetry.space_group_name_H-M   'P 1'
#
loop_
_entity.id
_entity.type
_entity.pdbx_description
1 polymer ?
#
loop_
_entity_poly.entity_id
_entity_poly.type
_entity_poly.pdbx_seq_one_letter_code
_entity_poly.pdbx_strand_id
1 'polypeptide(L)'
;MQFSNIIVLAMAAVASAATTYETANYLSVCQQGNTLFCTGNVNVCQRGKTDTFDAKATKANEDACKGLERGASCTQTVGCV
;
A
#
# COMPACT_ATOMS: atom_id res chain seq x y z
N MET A 1 -10.80 12.00 -46.78
CA MET A 1 -10.68 12.44 -45.37
C MET A 1 -11.24 11.35 -44.49
N GLN A 2 -10.41 10.66 -43.71
CA GLN A 2 -10.91 9.77 -42.68
C GLN A 2 -9.92 9.71 -41.51
N PHE A 3 -10.52 9.82 -40.33
CA PHE A 3 -9.98 10.21 -39.04
C PHE A 3 -8.99 9.22 -38.44
N SER A 4 -7.98 9.74 -37.76
CA SER A 4 -7.36 9.04 -36.62
C SER A 4 -6.96 10.09 -35.60
N ASN A 5 -7.86 10.27 -34.62
CA ASN A 5 -7.69 11.14 -33.48
C ASN A 5 -6.50 10.65 -32.65
N ILE A 6 -5.40 11.39 -32.68
CA ILE A 6 -4.27 11.18 -31.77
C ILE A 6 -4.73 11.66 -30.39
N ILE A 7 -5.17 10.71 -29.56
CA ILE A 7 -5.40 10.94 -28.13
C ILE A 7 -4.02 11.10 -27.50
N VAL A 8 -3.62 12.35 -27.25
CA VAL A 8 -2.47 12.68 -26.42
C VAL A 8 -2.85 12.30 -24.99
N LEU A 9 -2.45 11.11 -24.58
CA LEU A 9 -2.53 10.66 -23.20
C LEU A 9 -1.64 11.58 -22.38
N ALA A 10 -2.25 12.53 -21.66
CA ALA A 10 -1.57 13.38 -20.71
C ALA A 10 -0.93 12.48 -19.64
N MET A 11 0.35 12.17 -19.79
CA MET A 11 1.16 11.63 -18.70
C MET A 11 1.37 12.78 -17.73
N ALA A 12 0.41 12.94 -16.81
CA ALA A 12 0.60 13.71 -15.60
C ALA A 12 1.80 13.08 -14.86
N ALA A 13 2.99 13.60 -15.13
CA ALA A 13 4.17 13.37 -14.32
C ALA A 13 3.92 14.09 -13.00
N VAL A 14 3.12 13.46 -12.14
CA VAL A 14 3.17 13.73 -10.70
C VAL A 14 4.57 13.34 -10.29
N ALA A 15 5.42 14.36 -10.09
CA ALA A 15 6.66 14.28 -9.37
C ALA A 15 6.33 13.66 -8.01
N SER A 16 6.39 12.33 -7.94
CA SER A 16 6.04 11.58 -6.76
C SER A 16 7.23 11.73 -5.83
N ALA A 17 7.00 12.28 -4.65
CA ALA A 17 7.88 12.01 -3.51
C ALA A 17 8.15 10.49 -3.53
N ALA A 18 9.42 10.10 -3.54
CA ALA A 18 9.78 8.69 -3.68
C ALA A 18 9.20 7.92 -2.49
N THR A 19 8.06 7.26 -2.69
CA THR A 19 7.43 6.43 -1.66
C THR A 19 8.38 5.31 -1.31
N THR A 20 8.98 5.37 -0.13
CA THR A 20 9.81 4.29 0.40
C THR A 20 8.90 3.30 1.12
N TYR A 21 9.07 2.00 0.94
CA TYR A 21 8.25 1.01 1.62
C TYR A 21 9.00 0.44 2.82
N GLU A 22 8.37 0.48 3.98
CA GLU A 22 8.87 -0.10 5.21
C GLU A 22 7.96 -1.23 5.66
N THR A 23 8.53 -2.22 6.34
CA THR A 23 7.78 -3.37 6.85
C THR A 23 7.92 -3.48 8.36
N ALA A 24 6.82 -3.85 9.02
CA ALA A 24 6.75 -4.00 10.46
C ALA A 24 5.88 -5.21 10.82
N ASN A 25 6.25 -5.94 11.89
CA ASN A 25 5.53 -7.14 12.36
C ASN A 25 5.14 -7.06 13.85
N TYR A 26 5.49 -5.98 14.55
CA TYR A 26 5.46 -5.96 16.02
C TYR A 26 4.04 -5.90 16.63
N LEU A 27 3.09 -5.24 15.97
CA LEU A 27 1.68 -5.18 16.39
C LEU A 27 0.70 -5.54 15.26
N SER A 28 1.19 -5.94 14.10
CA SER A 28 0.35 -6.18 12.93
C SER A 28 -0.28 -7.56 12.94
N VAL A 29 -1.60 -7.56 12.73
CA VAL A 29 -2.43 -8.75 12.67
C VAL A 29 -3.38 -8.64 11.47
N CYS A 30 -3.84 -9.79 10.98
CA CYS A 30 -4.83 -9.85 9.92
C CYS A 30 -6.19 -9.39 10.45
N GLN A 31 -6.61 -8.20 10.05
CA GLN A 31 -7.92 -7.63 10.38
C GLN A 31 -8.88 -7.83 9.20
N GLN A 32 -10.17 -7.90 9.51
CA GLN A 32 -11.19 -8.14 8.51
C GLN A 32 -11.74 -6.83 7.95
N GLY A 33 -11.48 -6.59 6.66
CA GLY A 33 -12.14 -5.57 5.85
C GLY A 33 -12.99 -6.24 4.76
N ASN A 34 -12.79 -5.84 3.50
CA ASN A 34 -13.36 -6.53 2.34
C ASN A 34 -12.63 -7.86 2.05
N THR A 35 -11.33 -7.86 2.31
CA THR A 35 -10.36 -8.96 2.33
C THR A 35 -9.65 -8.93 3.69
N LEU A 36 -8.99 -10.02 4.09
CA LEU A 36 -8.12 -9.96 5.26
C LEU A 36 -6.91 -9.08 4.92
N PHE A 37 -6.65 -8.10 5.77
CA PHE A 37 -5.63 -7.08 5.55
C PHE A 37 -4.71 -6.99 6.76
N CYS A 38 -3.40 -7.02 6.52
CA CYS A 38 -2.42 -6.88 7.57
C CYS A 38 -2.32 -5.43 8.06
N THR A 39 -2.73 -5.18 9.31
CA THR A 39 -2.70 -3.84 9.93
C THR A 39 -2.45 -3.90 11.43
N GLY A 40 -2.03 -2.79 12.03
CA GLY A 40 -1.85 -2.65 13.48
C GLY A 40 -0.65 -1.77 13.86
N ASN A 41 0.36 -1.68 12.99
CA ASN A 41 1.47 -0.77 13.19
C ASN A 41 1.07 0.64 12.74
N VAL A 42 1.48 1.63 13.53
CA VAL A 42 1.27 3.07 13.30
C VAL A 42 2.58 3.79 13.54
N ASN A 43 2.82 4.87 12.79
CA ASN A 43 4.10 5.60 12.79
C ASN A 43 5.27 4.67 12.43
N VAL A 44 5.07 3.83 11.41
CA VAL A 44 6.15 2.97 10.89
C VAL A 44 7.20 3.83 10.22
N CYS A 45 6.77 4.84 9.46
CA CYS A 45 7.67 5.72 8.74
C CYS A 45 8.45 6.65 9.68
N GLN A 46 9.73 6.86 9.36
CA GLN A 46 10.60 7.75 10.14
C GLN A 46 10.07 9.19 10.23
N ARG A 47 10.49 9.93 11.27
CA ARG A 47 10.02 11.30 11.57
C ARG A 47 10.04 12.19 10.31
N GLY A 48 8.88 12.77 10.01
CA GLY A 48 8.68 13.66 8.87
C GLY A 48 8.09 12.99 7.63
N LYS A 49 7.97 11.65 7.62
CA LYS A 49 7.24 10.91 6.60
C LYS A 49 5.87 10.47 7.11
N THR A 50 4.92 10.37 6.20
CA THR A 50 3.54 9.95 6.49
C THR A 50 3.35 8.49 6.09
N ASP A 51 2.78 7.70 6.99
CA ASP A 51 2.31 6.36 6.70
C ASP A 51 1.19 6.41 5.66
N THR A 52 1.39 5.74 4.52
CA THR A 52 0.40 5.60 3.46
C THR A 52 0.21 4.14 3.07
N PHE A 53 -1.05 3.78 2.81
CA PHE A 53 -1.43 2.48 2.26
C PHE A 53 -1.84 2.68 0.80
N ASP A 54 -0.84 2.97 -0.05
CA ASP A 54 -1.07 3.01 -1.49
C ASP A 54 -1.46 1.62 -2.03
N ALA A 55 -1.77 1.53 -3.33
CA ALA A 55 -2.21 0.27 -3.93
C ALA A 55 -1.18 -0.87 -3.76
N LYS A 56 0.13 -0.56 -3.70
CA LYS A 56 1.19 -1.56 -3.55
C LYS A 56 1.28 -2.04 -2.10
N ALA A 57 1.32 -1.13 -1.14
CA ALA A 57 1.27 -1.46 0.28
C ALA A 57 -0.02 -2.22 0.62
N THR A 58 -1.15 -1.80 0.04
CA THR A 58 -2.44 -2.45 0.24
C THR A 58 -2.41 -3.89 -0.22
N LYS A 59 -1.98 -4.14 -1.46
CA LYS A 59 -1.88 -5.49 -2.01
C LYS A 59 -0.91 -6.37 -1.21
N ALA A 60 0.23 -5.82 -0.81
CA ALA A 60 1.20 -6.55 0.01
C ALA A 60 0.60 -6.97 1.38
N ASN A 61 -0.22 -6.12 1.99
CA ASN A 61 -0.91 -6.42 3.25
C ASN A 61 -2.05 -7.43 3.11
N GLU A 62 -2.75 -7.42 1.98
CA GLU A 62 -3.74 -8.45 1.66
C GLU A 62 -3.07 -9.81 1.41
N ASP A 63 -1.99 -9.81 0.61
CA ASP A 63 -1.21 -11.01 0.32
C ASP A 63 -0.57 -11.59 1.59
N ALA A 64 -0.11 -10.73 2.51
CA ALA A 64 0.43 -11.14 3.81
C ALA A 64 -0.59 -11.87 4.69
N CYS A 65 -1.89 -11.69 4.44
CA CYS A 65 -2.98 -12.33 5.18
C CYS A 65 -3.73 -13.39 4.38
N LYS A 66 -3.29 -13.68 3.16
CA LYS A 66 -3.93 -14.65 2.28
C LYS A 66 -3.75 -16.07 2.82
N GLY A 67 -4.86 -16.75 3.08
CA GLY A 67 -4.85 -18.09 3.66
C GLY A 67 -4.56 -18.14 5.16
N LEU A 68 -4.45 -16.98 5.82
CA LEU A 68 -4.41 -16.87 7.28
C LEU A 68 -5.80 -16.60 7.85
N GLU A 69 -5.94 -16.81 9.15
CA GLU A 69 -7.16 -16.47 9.88
C GLU A 69 -7.10 -15.05 10.44
N ARG A 70 -8.28 -14.50 10.78
CA ARG A 70 -8.36 -13.19 11.45
C ARG A 70 -7.62 -13.25 12.78
N GLY A 71 -6.80 -12.23 13.06
CA GLY A 71 -5.99 -12.14 14.28
C GLY A 71 -4.65 -12.88 14.19
N ALA A 72 -4.37 -13.59 13.09
CA ALA A 72 -3.03 -14.12 12.84
C ALA A 72 -2.02 -12.98 12.72
N SER A 73 -0.82 -13.18 13.26
CA SER A 73 0.30 -12.26 13.09
C SER A 73 0.71 -12.19 11.62
N CYS A 74 1.02 -10.99 11.14
CA CYS A 74 1.40 -10.76 9.75
C CYS A 74 2.42 -9.62 9.65
N THR A 75 3.17 -9.57 8.55
CA THR A 75 4.11 -8.47 8.28
C THR A 75 3.41 -7.39 7.47
N GLN A 76 3.18 -6.25 8.10
CA GLN A 76 2.55 -5.10 7.48
C GLN A 76 3.57 -4.33 6.66
N THR A 77 3.22 -4.02 5.42
CA THR A 77 3.93 -3.12 4.52
C THR A 77 3.27 -1.74 4.56
N VAL A 78 4.06 -0.69 4.78
CA VAL A 78 3.62 0.70 4.83
C VAL A 78 4.43 1.48 3.81
N GLY A 79 3.76 2.26 2.96
CA GLY A 79 4.43 3.25 2.13
C GLY A 79 4.72 4.49 2.97
N CYS A 80 5.89 5.09 2.78
CA CYS A 80 6.34 6.27 3.50
C CYS A 80 6.60 7.38 2.48
N VAL A 81 5.79 8.44 2.58
CA VAL A 81 5.83 9.62 1.72
C VAL A 81 6.21 10.88 2.47
#